data_AF-J9D9L0-F1
#
_entry.id   AF-J9D9L0-F1
#
_cell.length_a   1.000
_cell.length_b   1.000
_cell.length_c   1.000
_cell.angle_alpha   90.00
_cell.angle_beta   90.00
_cell.angle_gamma   90.00
#
_symmetry.space_group_name_H-M   'P 1'
#
loop_
_entity.id
_entity.type
_entity.pdbx_description
1 polymer ?
#
loop_
_entity_poly.entity_id
_entity_poly.type
_entity_poly.pdbx_seq_one_letter_code
_entity_poly.pdbx_strand_id
1 'polypeptide(L)'
;MHRAAQDFINPINVSDNFDKSELSDIRVIQRNLVYVIGIPQKYADENLLRKHEFFGQFGNIKKFVVNKRLSTLDIQESTASAYITFDTNESAELCIKECDESLIDNNKIIRCTFGTTKYCSFFLNNIDCMNTECMYLHKKALIDDSLTKEEMNFNKHKLHKFQIKNKNVMRVGKRSNFKKLIDLLFKYKSDKIYEVPEFVDFKPVEM
;
A
#
# COMPACT_ATOMS: atom_id res chain seq x y z
N MET A 1 9.77 -37.52 30.37
CA MET A 1 8.40 -37.53 29.84
C MET A 1 7.73 -36.21 30.16
N HIS A 2 7.84 -35.19 29.31
CA HIS A 2 6.96 -34.02 29.33
C HIS A 2 6.91 -33.45 27.91
N ARG A 3 5.86 -33.78 27.17
CA ARG A 3 5.52 -33.11 25.91
C ARG A 3 4.63 -31.92 26.27
N ALA A 4 5.13 -30.71 26.04
CA ALA A 4 4.28 -29.53 25.99
C ALA A 4 3.44 -29.61 24.71
N ALA A 5 2.13 -29.75 24.86
CA ALA A 5 1.18 -29.50 23.78
C ALA A 5 1.12 -27.98 23.58
N GLN A 6 1.70 -27.48 22.49
CA GLN A 6 1.38 -26.16 21.99
C GLN A 6 0.03 -26.27 21.29
N ASP A 7 -1.01 -25.75 21.95
CA ASP A 7 -2.32 -25.53 21.35
C ASP A 7 -2.17 -24.48 20.25
N PHE A 8 -1.88 -24.92 19.03
CA PHE A 8 -2.04 -24.09 17.84
C PHE A 8 -3.54 -23.90 17.62
N ILE A 9 -4.07 -22.79 18.15
CA ILE A 9 -5.42 -22.33 17.83
C ILE A 9 -5.43 -22.09 16.32
N ASN A 10 -6.04 -23.02 15.57
CA ASN A 10 -6.25 -22.85 14.14
C ASN A 10 -7.03 -21.54 13.91
N PRO A 11 -6.62 -20.70 12.97
CA PRO A 11 -7.31 -19.45 12.70
C PRO A 11 -8.75 -19.74 12.30
N ILE A 12 -9.69 -19.14 13.02
CA ILE A 12 -11.12 -19.32 12.79
C ILE A 12 -11.48 -18.63 11.46
N ASN A 13 -12.06 -19.38 10.53
CA ASN A 13 -12.45 -18.88 9.20
C ASN A 13 -13.93 -18.49 9.17
N VAL A 14 -14.26 -17.46 8.39
CA VAL A 14 -15.65 -16.97 8.25
C VAL A 14 -16.50 -17.92 7.46
N SER A 15 -15.96 -18.52 6.41
CA SER A 15 -16.71 -19.41 5.52
C SER A 15 -17.31 -20.64 6.21
N ASP A 16 -16.90 -20.95 7.44
CA ASP A 16 -17.43 -22.08 8.20
C ASP A 16 -18.70 -21.71 8.97
N ASN A 17 -19.00 -20.40 9.11
CA ASN A 17 -20.08 -19.87 9.93
C ASN A 17 -21.20 -19.16 9.15
N PHE A 18 -21.05 -18.98 7.82
CA PHE A 18 -21.99 -18.22 6.99
C PHE A 18 -22.51 -19.03 5.82
N ASP A 19 -23.78 -18.84 5.49
CA ASP A 19 -24.42 -19.49 4.35
C ASP A 19 -23.91 -18.90 3.02
N LYS A 20 -24.04 -19.67 1.94
CA LYS A 20 -23.57 -19.29 0.60
C LYS A 20 -24.14 -17.96 0.10
N SER A 21 -25.38 -17.64 0.43
CA SER A 21 -26.01 -16.36 0.10
C SER A 21 -25.35 -15.20 0.84
N GLU A 22 -25.01 -15.38 2.11
CA GLU A 22 -24.38 -14.37 2.95
C GLU A 22 -22.93 -14.11 2.50
N LEU A 23 -22.21 -15.16 2.10
CA LEU A 23 -20.86 -15.05 1.55
C LEU A 23 -20.78 -14.23 0.25
N SER A 24 -21.87 -14.14 -0.52
CA SER A 24 -21.91 -13.31 -1.73
C SER A 24 -21.89 -11.81 -1.43
N ASP A 25 -22.32 -11.43 -0.23
CA ASP A 25 -22.45 -10.07 0.24
C ASP A 25 -21.27 -9.61 1.10
N ILE A 26 -20.53 -10.57 1.66
CA ILE A 26 -19.30 -10.32 2.42
C ILE A 26 -18.21 -9.77 1.50
N ARG A 27 -17.53 -8.73 1.98
CA ARG A 27 -16.29 -8.23 1.40
C ARG A 27 -15.11 -8.72 2.22
N VAL A 28 -14.00 -9.01 1.54
CA VAL A 28 -12.78 -9.48 2.20
C VAL A 28 -11.66 -8.49 1.97
N ILE A 29 -11.03 -8.05 3.05
CA ILE A 29 -9.84 -7.21 3.06
C ILE A 29 -8.67 -7.97 2.44
N GLN A 30 -7.96 -7.32 1.52
CA GLN A 30 -6.72 -7.84 0.93
C GLN A 30 -5.54 -7.07 1.52
N ARG A 31 -4.75 -7.73 2.37
CA ARG A 31 -3.66 -7.08 3.14
C ARG A 31 -2.49 -6.58 2.30
N ASN A 32 -2.34 -7.03 1.05
CA ASN A 32 -1.35 -6.52 0.11
C ASN A 32 -1.93 -5.50 -0.90
N LEU A 33 -3.22 -5.18 -0.81
CA LEU A 33 -3.90 -4.27 -1.72
C LEU A 33 -4.21 -2.96 -1.00
N VAL A 34 -3.79 -1.85 -1.59
CA VAL A 34 -4.08 -0.50 -1.11
C VAL A 34 -5.08 0.17 -2.05
N TYR A 35 -6.14 0.73 -1.48
CA TYR A 35 -7.07 1.61 -2.17
C TYR A 35 -6.79 3.06 -1.77
N VAL A 36 -6.53 3.89 -2.78
CA VAL A 36 -6.20 5.30 -2.62
C VAL A 36 -7.28 6.16 -3.25
N ILE A 37 -7.69 7.22 -2.55
CA ILE A 37 -8.62 8.24 -3.03
C ILE A 37 -8.07 9.64 -2.80
N GLY A 38 -8.59 10.61 -3.56
CA GLY A 38 -8.16 12.00 -3.45
C GLY A 38 -6.92 12.34 -4.28
N ILE A 39 -6.52 11.47 -5.23
CA ILE A 39 -5.39 11.73 -6.12
C ILE A 39 -5.79 12.86 -7.08
N PRO A 40 -5.08 13.99 -7.13
CA PRO A 40 -5.39 15.05 -8.10
C PRO A 40 -5.24 14.53 -9.53
N GLN A 41 -6.13 14.93 -10.43
CA GLN A 41 -6.14 14.43 -11.81
C GLN A 41 -4.79 14.63 -12.55
N LYS A 42 -4.05 15.70 -12.22
CA LYS A 42 -2.69 15.95 -12.74
C LYS A 42 -1.67 14.84 -12.40
N TYR A 43 -1.91 14.10 -11.32
CA TYR A 43 -1.08 12.98 -10.87
C TYR A 43 -1.69 11.62 -11.20
N ALA A 44 -2.85 11.56 -11.87
CA ALA A 44 -3.54 10.32 -12.21
C ALA A 44 -2.84 9.57 -13.37
N ASP A 45 -1.53 9.46 -13.35
CA ASP A 45 -0.74 8.68 -14.29
C ASP A 45 -0.07 7.52 -13.57
N GLU A 46 -0.24 6.31 -14.11
CA GLU A 46 0.27 5.09 -13.48
C GLU A 46 1.81 5.11 -13.39
N ASN A 47 2.47 5.49 -14.48
CA ASN A 47 3.94 5.49 -14.55
C ASN A 47 4.54 6.51 -13.57
N LEU A 48 3.91 7.67 -13.42
CA LEU A 48 4.29 8.68 -12.44
C LEU A 48 4.12 8.18 -11.00
N LEU A 49 2.96 7.62 -10.68
CA LEU A 49 2.62 7.17 -9.33
C LEU A 49 3.44 5.95 -8.86
N ARG A 50 3.94 5.15 -9.81
CA ARG A 50 4.88 4.05 -9.55
C ARG A 50 6.29 4.52 -9.18
N LYS A 51 6.66 5.77 -9.47
CA LYS A 51 8.01 6.27 -9.15
C LYS A 51 8.25 6.28 -7.64
N HIS A 52 9.53 6.25 -7.28
CA HIS A 52 9.98 6.34 -5.89
C HIS A 52 9.48 7.62 -5.19
N GLU A 53 9.31 8.73 -5.91
CA GLU A 53 8.76 9.97 -5.31
C GLU A 53 7.29 9.85 -4.86
N PHE A 54 6.58 8.82 -5.33
CA PHE A 54 5.16 8.57 -5.04
C PHE A 54 4.97 7.30 -4.22
N PHE A 55 4.38 6.24 -4.80
CA PHE A 55 4.08 5.00 -4.08
C PHE A 55 5.19 3.95 -4.19
N GLY A 56 6.14 4.11 -5.11
CA GLY A 56 7.27 3.20 -5.27
C GLY A 56 8.24 3.18 -4.10
N GLN A 57 8.24 4.19 -3.22
CA GLN A 57 9.08 4.22 -2.01
C GLN A 57 8.69 3.22 -0.93
N PHE A 58 7.49 2.63 -1.00
CA PHE A 58 6.99 1.73 0.06
C PHE A 58 7.25 0.25 -0.24
N GLY A 59 7.60 -0.10 -1.48
CA GLY A 59 7.91 -1.46 -1.88
C GLY A 59 7.69 -1.71 -3.36
N ASN A 60 7.92 -2.95 -3.78
CA ASN A 60 7.70 -3.36 -5.16
C ASN A 60 6.20 -3.46 -5.46
N ILE A 61 5.78 -2.86 -6.59
CA ILE A 61 4.38 -2.78 -7.00
C ILE A 61 4.11 -3.81 -8.10
N LYS A 62 3.37 -4.86 -7.74
CA LYS A 62 2.94 -5.92 -8.65
C LYS A 62 1.92 -5.43 -9.68
N LYS A 63 0.92 -4.69 -9.23
CA LYS A 63 -0.16 -4.16 -10.08
C LYS A 63 -0.57 -2.78 -9.61
N PHE A 64 -0.85 -1.89 -10.56
CA PHE A 64 -1.32 -0.54 -10.29
C PHE A 64 -2.47 -0.26 -11.25
N VAL A 65 -3.62 0.16 -10.74
CA VAL A 65 -4.79 0.49 -11.55
C VAL A 65 -5.30 1.85 -11.12
N VAL A 66 -5.31 2.82 -12.04
CA VAL A 66 -5.87 4.16 -11.82
C VAL A 66 -7.28 4.22 -12.38
N ASN A 67 -8.23 4.68 -11.58
CA ASN A 67 -9.59 4.98 -12.00
C ASN A 67 -9.82 6.49 -11.95
N LYS A 68 -9.92 7.09 -13.14
CA LYS A 68 -10.19 8.51 -13.38
C LYS A 68 -11.70 8.70 -13.51
N ARG A 69 -12.34 9.33 -12.52
CA ARG A 69 -13.72 9.80 -12.68
C ARG A 69 -13.68 11.22 -13.23
N LEU A 70 -14.12 11.41 -14.48
CA LEU A 70 -14.34 12.75 -15.02
C LEU A 70 -15.71 13.25 -14.58
N SER A 71 -15.75 14.27 -13.72
CA SER A 71 -16.96 15.05 -13.48
C SER A 71 -17.14 16.03 -14.64
N THR A 72 -18.29 15.99 -15.30
CA THR A 72 -18.62 16.84 -16.47
C THR A 72 -18.86 18.31 -16.10
N LEU A 73 -19.00 18.64 -14.82
CA LEU A 73 -19.38 19.98 -14.36
C LEU A 73 -18.23 20.81 -13.78
N ASP A 74 -17.15 20.20 -13.27
CA ASP A 74 -15.99 20.94 -12.74
C ASP A 74 -14.70 20.11 -12.87
N ILE A 75 -13.83 20.51 -13.80
CA ILE A 75 -12.56 19.82 -14.07
C ILE A 75 -11.55 20.03 -12.93
N GLN A 76 -11.64 21.14 -12.17
CA GLN A 76 -10.63 21.54 -11.18
C GLN A 76 -10.68 20.77 -9.84
N GLU A 77 -11.82 20.16 -9.51
CA GLU A 77 -11.99 19.37 -8.27
C GLU A 77 -12.05 17.86 -8.50
N SER A 78 -12.04 17.41 -9.76
CA SER A 78 -12.05 15.97 -10.05
C SER A 78 -10.82 15.26 -9.44
N THR A 79 -11.09 14.22 -8.65
CA THR A 79 -10.06 13.36 -8.05
C THR A 79 -10.14 11.96 -8.63
N ALA A 80 -8.98 11.36 -8.83
CA ALA A 80 -8.82 9.98 -9.22
C ALA A 80 -8.71 9.08 -7.97
N SER A 81 -8.98 7.80 -8.21
CA SER A 81 -8.74 6.73 -7.25
C SER A 81 -7.77 5.73 -7.84
N ALA A 82 -7.08 4.96 -7.00
CA ALA A 82 -6.15 3.94 -7.46
C ALA A 82 -6.20 2.69 -6.58
N TYR A 83 -5.92 1.55 -7.20
CA TYR A 83 -5.67 0.28 -6.54
C TYR A 83 -4.21 -0.10 -6.77
N ILE A 84 -3.49 -0.35 -5.68
CA ILE A 84 -2.06 -0.68 -5.69
C ILE A 84 -1.90 -2.04 -5.03
N THR A 85 -1.43 -3.03 -5.77
CA THR A 85 -1.09 -4.35 -5.25
C THR A 85 0.41 -4.43 -5.05
N PHE A 86 0.84 -4.56 -3.80
CA PHE A 86 2.24 -4.80 -3.43
C PHE A 86 2.56 -6.29 -3.44
N ASP A 87 3.84 -6.62 -3.56
CA ASP A 87 4.31 -8.00 -3.43
C ASP A 87 4.19 -8.52 -1.98
N THR A 88 4.35 -7.64 -1.00
CA THR A 88 4.35 -7.99 0.42
C THR A 88 3.25 -7.23 1.16
N ASN A 89 2.74 -7.85 2.24
CA ASN A 89 1.72 -7.21 3.10
C ASN A 89 2.32 -6.05 3.87
N GLU A 90 3.58 -6.16 4.27
CA GLU A 90 4.33 -5.16 5.02
C GLU A 90 4.50 -3.87 4.22
N SER A 91 4.73 -3.96 2.91
CA SER A 91 4.81 -2.79 2.03
C SER A 91 3.47 -2.07 1.89
N ALA A 92 2.37 -2.83 1.81
CA ALA A 92 1.03 -2.24 1.77
C ALA A 92 0.67 -1.56 3.10
N GLU A 93 0.97 -2.19 4.23
CA GLU A 93 0.79 -1.62 5.56
C GLU A 93 1.62 -0.33 5.72
N LEU A 94 2.90 -0.38 5.35
CA LEU A 94 3.80 0.78 5.40
C LEU A 94 3.26 1.93 4.53
N CYS A 95 2.79 1.63 3.32
CA CYS A 95 2.19 2.60 2.43
C CYS A 95 0.99 3.30 3.10
N ILE A 96 0.05 2.54 3.67
CA ILE A 96 -1.14 3.12 4.31
C ILE A 96 -0.74 3.92 5.55
N LYS A 97 0.15 3.40 6.39
CA LYS A 97 0.62 4.04 7.62
C LYS A 97 1.29 5.40 7.37
N GLU A 98 2.01 5.51 6.26
CA GLU A 98 2.73 6.72 5.88
C GLU A 98 1.90 7.68 5.03
N CYS A 99 0.95 7.18 4.22
CA CYS A 99 0.21 8.00 3.26
C CYS A 99 -1.22 8.36 3.66
N ASP A 100 -1.87 7.60 4.53
CA ASP A 100 -3.25 7.94 4.90
C ASP A 100 -3.30 9.31 5.57
N GLU A 101 -4.31 10.11 5.21
CA GLU A 101 -4.48 11.51 5.61
C GLU A 101 -3.25 12.42 5.37
N SER A 102 -2.33 12.02 4.48
CA SER A 102 -1.19 12.83 4.08
C SER A 102 -1.57 13.84 3.00
N LEU A 103 -0.75 14.86 2.83
CA LEU A 103 -0.96 15.87 1.79
C LEU A 103 -0.26 15.47 0.49
N ILE A 104 -0.94 15.76 -0.61
CA ILE A 104 -0.40 15.81 -1.96
C ILE A 104 -0.72 17.21 -2.50
N ASP A 105 0.27 17.84 -3.12
CA ASP A 105 0.23 19.09 -3.90
C ASP A 105 -0.95 20.07 -3.66
N ASN A 106 -0.63 21.32 -3.31
CA ASN A 106 -1.60 22.36 -2.93
C ASN A 106 -2.50 21.93 -1.77
N ASN A 107 -1.94 21.20 -0.80
CA ASN A 107 -2.61 20.75 0.42
C ASN A 107 -3.88 19.90 0.18
N LYS A 108 -3.99 19.18 -0.94
CA LYS A 108 -5.06 18.19 -1.11
C LYS A 108 -4.74 16.96 -0.26
N ILE A 109 -5.73 16.42 0.44
CA ILE A 109 -5.55 15.24 1.31
C ILE A 109 -5.78 13.98 0.46
N ILE A 110 -4.85 13.03 0.54
CA ILE A 110 -5.08 11.66 0.06
C ILE A 110 -5.51 10.78 1.23
N ARG A 111 -6.39 9.82 0.95
CA ARG A 111 -6.74 8.77 1.92
C ARG A 111 -6.35 7.42 1.36
N CYS A 112 -5.75 6.61 2.21
CA CYS A 112 -5.27 5.28 1.87
C CYS A 112 -5.88 4.29 2.86
N THR A 113 -6.42 3.20 2.34
CA THR A 113 -6.95 2.11 3.14
C THR A 113 -6.65 0.78 2.46
N PHE A 114 -6.80 -0.33 3.18
CA PHE A 114 -6.75 -1.62 2.51
C PHE A 114 -7.87 -1.74 1.46
N GLY A 115 -7.56 -2.38 0.35
CA GLY A 115 -8.54 -2.73 -0.66
C GLY A 115 -9.38 -3.92 -0.19
N THR A 116 -10.59 -4.02 -0.74
CA THR A 116 -11.49 -5.14 -0.51
C THR A 116 -11.80 -5.84 -1.81
N THR A 117 -12.04 -7.15 -1.75
CA THR A 117 -12.56 -7.94 -2.86
C THR A 117 -13.81 -8.71 -2.44
N LYS A 118 -14.49 -9.29 -3.41
CA LYS A 118 -15.59 -10.24 -3.18
C LYS A 118 -15.09 -11.67 -3.38
N TYR A 119 -15.83 -12.63 -2.85
CA TYR A 119 -15.67 -14.02 -3.24
C TYR A 119 -16.01 -14.21 -4.71
N CYS A 120 -15.29 -15.12 -5.38
CA CYS A 120 -15.61 -15.48 -6.74
C CYS A 120 -16.90 -16.28 -6.77
N SER A 121 -17.77 -16.01 -7.73
CA SER A 121 -19.01 -16.77 -7.92
C SER A 121 -18.73 -18.26 -8.16
N PHE A 122 -17.71 -18.62 -8.93
CA PHE A 122 -17.33 -20.01 -9.18
C PHE A 122 -16.89 -20.71 -7.90
N PHE A 123 -16.03 -20.05 -7.11
CA PHE A 123 -15.60 -20.55 -5.80
C PHE A 123 -16.78 -20.78 -4.85
N LEU A 124 -17.72 -19.83 -4.77
CA LEU A 124 -18.94 -19.99 -3.95
C LEU A 124 -19.84 -21.15 -4.41
N ASN A 125 -19.76 -21.52 -5.69
CA ASN A 125 -20.48 -22.64 -6.26
C ASN A 125 -19.72 -23.97 -6.18
N ASN A 126 -18.54 -24.00 -5.55
CA ASN A 126 -17.62 -25.16 -5.57
C ASN A 126 -17.26 -25.60 -7.01
N ILE A 127 -17.13 -24.65 -7.92
CA ILE A 127 -16.70 -24.86 -9.31
C ILE A 127 -15.33 -24.22 -9.48
N ASP A 128 -14.43 -24.92 -10.18
CA ASP A 128 -13.11 -24.38 -10.50
C ASP A 128 -13.23 -23.20 -11.47
N CYS A 129 -12.60 -22.09 -11.10
CA CYS A 129 -12.58 -20.90 -11.93
C CYS A 129 -11.52 -21.04 -13.03
N MET A 130 -11.94 -20.99 -14.29
CA MET A 130 -11.03 -21.07 -15.45
C MET A 130 -10.22 -19.77 -15.69
N ASN A 131 -10.55 -18.68 -14.98
CA ASN A 131 -9.82 -17.43 -15.09
C ASN A 131 -8.56 -17.45 -14.22
N THR A 132 -7.40 -17.55 -14.85
CA THR A 132 -6.08 -17.55 -14.19
C THR A 132 -5.72 -16.22 -13.53
N GLU A 133 -6.34 -15.11 -13.97
CA GLU A 133 -6.16 -13.77 -13.41
C GLU A 133 -7.42 -13.26 -12.69
N CYS A 134 -8.19 -14.18 -12.09
CA CYS A 134 -9.39 -13.80 -11.33
C CYS A 134 -9.04 -12.84 -10.18
N MET A 135 -9.69 -11.67 -10.15
CA MET A 135 -9.49 -10.66 -9.10
C MET A 135 -10.29 -10.97 -7.82
N TYR A 136 -11.17 -11.97 -7.87
CA TYR A 136 -12.01 -12.38 -6.76
C TYR A 136 -11.35 -13.49 -5.93
N LEU A 137 -11.80 -13.63 -4.69
CA LEU A 137 -11.19 -14.55 -3.74
C LEU A 137 -11.60 -16.01 -4.00
N HIS A 138 -10.61 -16.90 -4.10
CA HIS A 138 -10.75 -18.37 -4.23
C HIS A 138 -10.31 -19.13 -2.98
N LYS A 139 -10.30 -18.48 -1.82
CA LYS A 139 -9.91 -19.09 -0.54
C LYS A 139 -10.80 -18.58 0.58
N LYS A 140 -10.94 -19.40 1.63
CA LYS A 140 -11.62 -19.02 2.86
C LYS A 140 -10.92 -17.82 3.50
N ALA A 141 -11.68 -16.79 3.87
CA ALA A 141 -11.15 -15.61 4.55
C ALA A 141 -11.17 -15.78 6.07
N LEU A 142 -10.24 -15.09 6.72
CA LEU A 142 -10.19 -14.96 8.17
C LEU A 142 -11.37 -14.10 8.66
N ILE A 143 -11.77 -14.32 9.92
CA ILE A 143 -12.76 -13.46 10.60
C ILE A 143 -12.32 -12.00 10.60
N ASP A 144 -11.07 -11.74 10.96
CA ASP A 144 -10.55 -10.38 11.04
C ASP A 144 -10.51 -9.62 9.71
N ASP A 145 -10.52 -10.33 8.59
CA ASP A 145 -10.43 -9.74 7.25
C ASP A 145 -11.78 -9.69 6.54
N SER A 146 -12.85 -10.20 7.14
CA SER A 146 -14.17 -10.22 6.53
C SER A 146 -15.02 -9.06 7.03
N LEU A 147 -15.71 -8.42 6.10
CA LEU A 147 -16.53 -7.24 6.34
C LEU A 147 -17.95 -7.49 5.85
N THR A 148 -18.90 -7.27 6.74
CA THR A 148 -20.33 -7.26 6.43
C THR A 148 -20.71 -6.00 5.64
N LYS A 149 -21.90 -6.01 5.03
CA LYS A 149 -22.46 -4.84 4.34
C LYS A 149 -22.56 -3.62 5.26
N GLU A 150 -22.92 -3.85 6.52
CA GLU A 150 -23.08 -2.81 7.53
C GLU A 150 -21.73 -2.18 7.86
N GLU A 151 -20.72 -2.99 8.20
CA GLU A 151 -19.37 -2.50 8.50
C GLU A 151 -18.74 -1.77 7.33
N MET A 152 -18.98 -2.23 6.10
CA MET A 152 -18.54 -1.53 4.88
C MET A 152 -19.17 -0.14 4.75
N ASN A 153 -20.40 0.04 5.22
CA ASN A 153 -21.07 1.34 5.18
C ASN A 153 -20.56 2.29 6.26
N PHE A 154 -20.23 1.77 7.45
CA PHE A 154 -19.68 2.57 8.55
C PHE A 154 -18.19 2.93 8.35
N ASN A 155 -17.37 1.99 7.87
CA ASN A 155 -15.90 2.12 7.80
C ASN A 155 -15.36 2.35 6.37
N LYS A 156 -16.12 3.01 5.50
CA LYS A 156 -15.82 3.16 4.06
C LYS A 156 -14.38 3.57 3.71
N HIS A 157 -13.72 4.32 4.60
CA HIS A 157 -12.41 4.90 4.34
C HIS A 157 -11.33 4.51 5.36
N LYS A 158 -11.64 3.63 6.33
CA LYS A 158 -10.69 3.29 7.40
C LYS A 158 -10.79 1.81 7.78
N LEU A 159 -10.15 0.98 6.95
CA LEU A 159 -10.09 -0.48 7.15
C LEU A 159 -8.80 -0.94 7.85
N HIS A 160 -8.06 -0.01 8.45
CA HIS A 160 -6.85 -0.30 9.22
C HIS A 160 -7.00 0.17 10.67
N LYS A 161 -6.42 -0.60 11.61
CA LYS A 161 -6.49 -0.34 13.06
C LYS A 161 -5.25 0.37 13.62
N PHE A 162 -4.16 0.46 12.84
CA PHE A 162 -2.91 1.08 13.30
C PHE A 162 -2.93 2.61 13.22
N GLN A 163 -1.99 3.24 13.94
CA GLN A 163 -1.82 4.69 13.95
C GLN A 163 -1.07 5.20 12.72
N ILE A 164 -1.61 6.25 12.12
CA ILE A 164 -1.05 6.97 10.96
C ILE A 164 0.07 7.88 11.44
N LYS A 165 1.16 7.97 10.66
CA LYS A 165 2.36 8.75 11.04
C LYS A 165 2.39 10.17 10.47
N ASN A 166 1.98 10.39 9.22
CA ASN A 166 2.22 11.66 8.49
C ASN A 166 0.93 12.44 8.19
N LYS A 167 0.02 12.50 9.15
CA LYS A 167 -1.22 13.26 9.00
C LYS A 167 -0.92 14.73 8.69
N ASN A 168 -1.55 15.29 7.66
CA ASN A 168 -1.36 16.67 7.19
C ASN A 168 0.10 17.01 6.81
N VAL A 169 0.96 16.02 6.60
CA VAL A 169 2.32 16.22 6.12
C VAL A 169 2.39 15.80 4.66
N MET A 170 3.06 16.61 3.84
CA MET A 170 3.36 16.23 2.46
C MET A 170 4.28 15.01 2.50
N ARG A 171 3.80 13.82 2.12
CA ARG A 171 4.61 12.58 2.12
C ARG A 171 4.88 12.05 0.71
N VAL A 172 3.89 12.20 -0.17
CA VAL A 172 3.87 11.70 -1.54
C VAL A 172 4.07 12.88 -2.50
N GLY A 173 4.83 12.67 -3.58
CA GLY A 173 5.10 13.72 -4.57
C GLY A 173 6.13 14.76 -4.11
N LYS A 174 6.93 14.45 -3.08
CA LYS A 174 8.12 15.27 -2.78
C LYS A 174 9.08 15.14 -3.96
N ARG A 175 9.32 16.24 -4.67
CA ARG A 175 10.46 16.31 -5.58
C ARG A 175 11.71 16.03 -4.76
N SER A 176 12.49 15.02 -5.16
CA SER A 176 13.76 14.75 -4.54
C SER A 176 14.64 16.00 -4.73
N ASN A 177 14.82 16.78 -3.67
CA ASN A 177 15.68 17.97 -3.69
C ASN A 177 17.16 17.54 -3.64
N PHE A 178 17.50 16.46 -4.34
CA PHE A 178 18.83 15.86 -4.36
C PHE A 178 19.87 16.88 -4.79
N LYS A 179 19.49 17.79 -5.71
CA LYS A 179 20.31 18.95 -6.08
C LYS A 179 20.59 19.87 -4.89
N LYS A 180 19.58 20.20 -4.08
CA LYS A 180 19.72 21.03 -2.88
C LYS A 180 20.56 20.33 -1.79
N LEU A 181 20.46 19.01 -1.66
CA LEU A 181 21.28 18.20 -0.76
C LEU A 181 22.74 18.16 -1.23
N ILE A 182 22.96 17.94 -2.53
CA ILE A 182 24.27 18.00 -3.17
C ILE A 182 24.88 19.40 -3.02
N ASP A 183 24.11 20.45 -3.25
CA ASP A 183 24.54 21.84 -3.09
C ASP A 183 24.91 22.13 -1.63
N LEU A 184 24.18 21.59 -0.66
CA LEU A 184 24.54 21.66 0.77
C LEU A 184 25.82 20.86 1.05
N LEU A 185 25.94 19.65 0.53
CA LEU A 185 27.14 18.82 0.68
C LEU A 185 28.37 19.52 0.12
N PHE A 186 28.28 20.14 -1.06
CA PHE A 186 29.38 20.92 -1.63
C PHE A 186 29.62 22.24 -0.91
N LYS A 187 28.58 22.91 -0.40
CA LYS A 187 28.72 24.11 0.43
C LYS A 187 29.50 23.86 1.73
N TYR A 188 29.30 22.69 2.34
CA TYR A 188 29.95 22.31 3.60
C TYR A 188 31.13 21.36 3.41
N LYS A 189 31.46 20.98 2.16
CA LYS A 189 32.67 20.24 1.85
C LYS A 189 33.85 21.15 2.20
N SER A 190 34.66 20.76 3.17
CA SER A 190 35.88 21.49 3.48
C SER A 190 36.79 21.51 2.24
N ASP A 191 37.39 22.66 1.93
CA ASP A 191 38.42 22.82 0.88
C ASP A 191 39.77 22.15 1.25
N LYS A 192 39.72 21.07 2.03
CA LYS A 192 40.89 20.23 2.28
C LYS A 192 41.30 19.61 0.96
N ILE A 193 42.35 20.18 0.39
CA ILE A 193 43.13 19.56 -0.66
C ILE A 193 43.75 18.31 -0.03
N TYR A 194 43.25 17.15 -0.41
CA TYR A 194 43.91 15.90 -0.09
C TYR A 194 45.12 15.79 -1.01
N GLU A 195 46.30 15.90 -0.43
CA GLU A 195 47.52 15.51 -1.13
C GLU A 195 47.49 14.00 -1.31
N VAL A 196 47.76 13.57 -2.54
CA VAL A 196 47.86 12.13 -2.84
C VAL A 196 49.07 11.61 -2.06
N PRO A 197 48.89 10.61 -1.17
CA PRO A 197 50.01 10.05 -0.44
C PRO A 197 51.00 9.42 -1.41
N GLU A 198 52.30 9.67 -1.23
CA GLU A 198 53.37 9.10 -2.06
C GLU A 198 53.37 7.56 -2.04
N PHE A 199 52.86 6.96 -0.95
CA PHE A 199 52.78 5.52 -0.79
C PHE A 199 51.55 5.15 0.06
N VAL A 200 50.83 4.12 -0.36
CA VAL A 200 49.71 3.54 0.41
C VAL A 200 50.15 2.15 0.86
N ASP A 201 50.42 2.01 2.15
CA ASP A 201 50.82 0.72 2.74
C ASP A 201 49.58 -0.04 3.24
N PHE A 202 49.22 -1.11 2.55
CA PHE A 202 48.16 -2.01 2.98
C PHE A 202 48.77 -3.13 3.82
N LYS A 203 48.82 -2.93 5.14
CA LYS A 203 49.19 -3.99 6.06
C LYS A 203 48.00 -4.90 6.33
N PRO A 204 48.17 -6.24 6.31
CA PRO A 204 47.15 -7.13 6.81
C PRO A 204 46.87 -6.78 8.27
N VAL A 205 45.59 -6.72 8.64
CA VAL A 205 45.19 -6.57 10.04
C VAL A 205 45.73 -7.81 10.76
N GLU A 206 46.66 -7.62 11.70
CA GLU A 206 47.14 -8.71 12.55
C GLU A 206 45.93 -9.32 13.25
N MET A 207 45.68 -10.61 12.96
CA MET A 207 44.58 -11.39 13.52
C MET A 207 44.89 -11.81 14.96
#